data_AF-E1F3Q2-F1
#
_entry.id   AF-E1F3Q2-F1
#
_cell.length_a   1.000
_cell.length_b   1.000
_cell.length_c   1.000
_cell.angle_alpha   90.00
_cell.angle_beta   90.00
_cell.angle_gamma   90.00
#
_symmetry.space_group_name_H-M   'P 1'
#
loop_
_entity.id
_entity.type
_entity.pdbx_description
1 polymer ?
#
loop_
_entity_poly.entity_id
_entity_poly.type
_entity_poly.pdbx_seq_one_letter_code
_entity_poly.pdbx_strand_id
1 'polypeptide(L)'
;MSEMNASSEPLNLLSAEPSLKHSSVPRPINALAPLGPVSSPTELMKAVLANDLSKANKCFHEAGRFTTNGETALMMAAKRHQLSLVSLLLPQEKNMQDKDGYTALMYAACYNHVEIARLLTCELGKQTSSGWTALMLAVFHNSLGCIPLLLSEAPLRNRMGYTAQDLAGKGGRVEALQAITASPTFPRAPT
;
A
#
# COMPACT_ATOMS: atom_id res chain seq x y z
N MET A 1 55.51 19.98 29.35
CA MET A 1 54.66 18.95 29.99
C MET A 1 54.22 18.01 28.89
N SER A 2 54.84 16.85 28.89
CA SER A 2 54.75 15.77 27.90
C SER A 2 53.44 14.99 27.99
N GLU A 3 53.14 14.35 26.87
CA GLU A 3 51.98 13.53 26.49
C GLU A 3 51.63 12.36 27.44
N MET A 4 50.43 11.79 27.19
CA MET A 4 49.89 10.44 27.48
C MET A 4 48.47 10.59 28.08
N ASN A 5 47.39 9.95 27.64
CA ASN A 5 47.16 8.77 26.80
C ASN A 5 45.66 8.76 26.44
N ALA A 6 45.32 8.36 25.21
CA ALA A 6 43.98 8.00 24.79
C ALA A 6 43.84 6.48 24.83
N SER A 7 42.77 5.92 25.43
CA SER A 7 42.25 4.58 25.10
C SER A 7 40.94 4.29 25.84
N SER A 8 39.96 3.77 25.07
CA SER A 8 38.92 2.76 25.40
C SER A 8 37.97 3.03 26.59
N GLU A 9 36.65 2.87 26.55
CA GLU A 9 35.66 2.30 25.63
C GLU A 9 34.26 2.66 26.21
N PRO A 10 33.14 2.48 25.47
CA PRO A 10 31.80 2.88 25.92
C PRO A 10 31.10 1.76 26.71
N LEU A 11 30.47 2.09 27.85
CA LEU A 11 29.57 1.16 28.54
C LEU A 11 28.11 1.39 28.15
N ASN A 12 27.59 0.30 27.62
CA ASN A 12 26.28 0.01 27.10
C ASN A 12 25.19 -0.08 28.19
N LEU A 13 23.95 -0.07 27.70
CA LEU A 13 22.84 -0.92 28.16
C LEU A 13 21.92 -0.44 29.32
N LEU A 14 20.75 0.05 28.88
CA LEU A 14 19.42 -0.51 29.20
C LEU A 14 18.92 -0.43 30.65
N SER A 15 17.92 0.45 30.84
CA SER A 15 16.63 0.21 31.53
C SER A 15 16.02 1.59 31.84
N ALA A 16 14.77 1.91 31.57
CA ALA A 16 13.57 1.13 31.32
C ALA A 16 12.57 2.02 30.57
N GLU A 17 11.88 1.49 29.55
CA GLU A 17 10.65 2.13 29.10
C GLU A 17 9.49 1.73 30.04
N PRO A 18 8.68 2.68 30.53
CA PRO A 18 7.57 2.37 31.39
C PRO A 18 6.44 1.71 30.59
N SER A 19 5.97 0.58 31.11
CA SER A 19 4.83 -0.18 30.59
C SER A 19 3.59 0.69 30.44
N LEU A 20 3.19 0.98 29.20
CA LEU A 20 1.91 1.62 28.89
C LEU A 20 0.76 0.61 29.08
N LYS A 21 0.22 0.57 30.29
CA LYS A 21 -1.10 0.00 30.57
C LYS A 21 -2.16 0.88 29.90
N HIS A 22 -3.09 0.24 29.19
CA HIS A 22 -4.36 0.72 28.65
C HIS A 22 -4.72 2.18 28.98
N SER A 23 -4.36 3.10 28.09
CA SER A 23 -4.86 4.47 28.11
C SER A 23 -5.96 4.60 27.06
N SER A 24 -7.22 4.55 27.52
CA SER A 24 -8.44 4.71 26.73
C SER A 24 -8.71 6.18 26.37
N VAL A 25 -7.69 6.95 26.01
CA VAL A 25 -7.89 8.34 25.59
C VAL A 25 -8.17 8.37 24.08
N PRO A 26 -9.38 8.78 23.63
CA PRO A 26 -9.64 8.95 22.22
C PRO A 26 -8.78 10.10 21.69
N ARG A 27 -7.87 9.78 20.76
CA ARG A 27 -7.02 10.77 20.09
C ARG A 27 -7.80 11.46 18.95
N PRO A 28 -7.54 12.76 18.69
CA PRO A 28 -8.25 13.52 17.67
C PRO A 28 -8.01 12.95 16.26
N ILE A 29 -9.03 13.10 15.41
CA ILE A 29 -9.27 12.35 14.16
C ILE A 29 -8.43 12.87 12.97
N ASN A 30 -7.67 13.95 13.15
CA ASN A 30 -6.96 14.62 12.07
C ASN A 30 -5.48 14.28 12.07
N ALA A 31 -5.07 13.54 11.03
CA ALA A 31 -3.70 13.17 10.68
C ALA A 31 -2.97 12.32 11.73
N LEU A 32 -3.40 11.07 11.89
CA LEU A 32 -2.61 10.05 12.57
C LEU A 32 -1.34 9.78 11.75
N ALA A 33 -0.18 10.20 12.27
CA ALA A 33 1.11 9.78 11.72
C ALA A 33 1.23 8.24 11.84
N PRO A 34 1.90 7.56 10.87
CA PRO A 34 2.07 6.11 10.90
C PRO A 34 2.63 5.64 12.25
N LEU A 35 1.97 4.66 12.88
CA LEU A 35 2.26 4.21 14.24
C LEU A 35 3.42 3.19 14.32
N GLY A 36 4.19 3.04 13.25
CA GLY A 36 5.41 2.23 13.18
C GLY A 36 5.17 0.73 12.97
N PRO A 37 6.25 -0.03 12.71
CA PRO A 37 6.18 -1.47 12.46
C PRO A 37 5.84 -2.25 13.74
N VAL A 38 5.10 -3.35 13.58
CA VAL A 38 4.84 -4.32 14.65
C VAL A 38 5.39 -5.71 14.31
N SER A 39 5.90 -6.41 15.33
CA SER A 39 6.49 -7.75 15.19
C SER A 39 5.45 -8.87 15.05
N SER A 40 4.21 -8.63 15.48
CA SER A 40 3.07 -9.52 15.33
C SER A 40 1.86 -8.73 14.82
N PRO A 41 0.90 -9.36 14.10
CA PRO A 41 -0.30 -8.69 13.65
C PRO A 41 -1.04 -8.04 14.83
N THR A 42 -1.41 -6.77 14.69
CA THR A 42 -2.20 -6.05 15.70
C THR A 42 -3.61 -6.64 15.81
N GLU A 43 -4.38 -6.27 16.83
CA GLU A 43 -5.76 -6.73 16.95
C GLU A 43 -6.63 -6.24 15.77
N LEU A 44 -6.35 -5.05 15.23
CA LEU A 44 -6.96 -4.55 14.00
C LEU A 44 -6.62 -5.43 12.79
N MET A 45 -5.35 -5.79 12.60
CA MET A 45 -4.97 -6.69 11.52
C MET A 45 -5.60 -8.08 11.69
N LYS A 46 -5.69 -8.61 12.92
CA LYS A 46 -6.39 -9.86 13.20
C LYS A 46 -7.89 -9.76 12.90
N ALA A 47 -8.53 -8.64 13.21
CA ALA A 47 -9.93 -8.39 12.85
C ALA A 47 -10.13 -8.39 11.33
N VAL A 48 -9.24 -7.77 10.57
CA VAL A 48 -9.24 -7.82 9.10
C VAL A 48 -9.05 -9.25 8.59
N LEU A 49 -8.10 -10.00 9.14
CA LEU A 49 -7.90 -11.41 8.79
C LEU A 49 -9.18 -12.24 9.02
N ALA A 50 -9.91 -11.97 10.11
CA ALA A 50 -11.18 -12.60 10.44
C ALA A 50 -12.40 -12.02 9.70
N ASN A 51 -12.23 -10.95 8.90
CA ASN A 51 -13.32 -10.18 8.29
C ASN A 51 -14.37 -9.67 9.31
N ASP A 52 -13.92 -9.27 10.49
CA ASP A 52 -14.76 -8.86 11.61
C ASP A 52 -14.80 -7.33 11.72
N LEU A 53 -15.79 -6.72 11.05
CA LEU A 53 -15.98 -5.26 11.03
C LEU A 53 -16.25 -4.70 12.43
N SER A 54 -16.97 -5.43 13.28
CA SER A 54 -17.30 -4.98 14.63
C SER A 54 -16.05 -4.94 15.52
N LYS A 55 -15.16 -5.94 15.42
CA LYS A 55 -13.86 -5.88 16.10
C LYS A 55 -12.97 -4.80 15.53
N ALA A 56 -12.89 -4.67 14.21
CA ALA A 56 -12.08 -3.64 13.56
C ALA A 56 -12.43 -2.21 14.04
N ASN A 57 -13.73 -1.92 14.21
CA ASN A 57 -14.16 -0.65 14.79
C ASN A 57 -13.68 -0.44 16.23
N LYS A 58 -13.66 -1.49 17.06
CA LYS A 58 -13.20 -1.40 18.46
C LYS A 58 -11.69 -1.15 18.57
N CYS A 59 -10.90 -1.75 17.67
CA CYS A 59 -9.44 -1.58 17.62
C CYS A 59 -8.96 -0.57 16.57
N PHE A 60 -9.85 0.31 16.08
CA PHE A 60 -9.51 1.28 15.02
C PHE A 60 -8.39 2.27 15.40
N HIS A 61 -8.15 2.49 16.69
CA HIS A 61 -7.04 3.30 17.20
C HIS A 61 -5.65 2.77 16.82
N GLU A 62 -5.56 1.52 16.34
CA GLU A 62 -4.33 0.92 15.81
C GLU A 62 -4.10 1.22 14.32
N ALA A 63 -5.01 1.91 13.64
CA ALA A 63 -4.86 2.26 12.22
C ALA A 63 -3.55 3.04 11.98
N GLY A 64 -2.90 2.74 10.86
CA GLY A 64 -1.59 3.28 10.53
C GLY A 64 -0.42 2.49 11.12
N ARG A 65 -0.65 1.43 11.89
CA ARG A 65 0.35 0.40 12.19
C ARG A 65 0.52 -0.52 10.97
N PHE A 66 1.72 -1.05 10.80
CA PHE A 66 2.06 -1.95 9.69
C PHE A 66 2.93 -3.11 10.16
N THR A 67 2.88 -4.23 9.43
CA THR A 67 3.70 -5.41 9.74
C THR A 67 5.18 -5.14 9.54
N THR A 68 6.04 -6.10 9.89
CA THR A 68 7.47 -6.04 9.53
C THR A 68 7.72 -5.94 8.02
N ASN A 69 6.76 -6.28 7.16
CA ASN A 69 6.85 -6.09 5.71
C ASN A 69 6.30 -4.74 5.23
N GLY A 70 5.79 -3.91 6.13
CA GLY A 70 5.14 -2.64 5.78
C GLY A 70 3.66 -2.78 5.39
N GLU A 71 3.09 -3.98 5.47
CA GLU A 71 1.69 -4.22 5.10
C GLU A 71 0.75 -3.62 6.17
N THR A 72 -0.19 -2.77 5.75
CA THR A 72 -1.21 -2.16 6.61
C THR A 72 -2.51 -2.98 6.63
N ALA A 73 -3.41 -2.66 7.54
CA ALA A 73 -4.73 -3.29 7.59
C ALA A 73 -5.53 -3.05 6.30
N LEU A 74 -5.43 -1.87 5.69
CA LEU A 74 -6.08 -1.50 4.43
C LEU A 74 -5.56 -2.34 3.26
N MET A 75 -4.24 -2.55 3.17
CA MET A 75 -3.65 -3.43 2.15
C MET A 75 -4.17 -4.87 2.28
N MET A 76 -4.21 -5.38 3.51
CA MET A 76 -4.76 -6.72 3.79
C MET A 76 -6.25 -6.82 3.43
N ALA A 77 -7.06 -5.81 3.75
CA ALA A 77 -8.47 -5.76 3.42
C ALA A 77 -8.71 -5.69 1.91
N ALA A 78 -7.93 -4.87 1.20
CA ALA A 78 -7.98 -4.74 -0.25
C ALA A 78 -7.65 -6.07 -0.94
N LYS A 79 -6.56 -6.74 -0.52
CA LYS A 79 -6.17 -8.06 -1.00
C LYS A 79 -7.25 -9.14 -0.81
N ARG A 80 -8.05 -9.04 0.25
CA ARG A 80 -9.07 -10.04 0.66
C ARG A 80 -10.50 -9.72 0.21
N HIS A 81 -10.70 -8.73 -0.65
CA HIS A 81 -12.02 -8.30 -1.13
C HIS A 81 -12.99 -7.83 -0.03
N GLN A 82 -12.50 -7.15 1.01
CA GLN A 82 -13.31 -6.77 2.17
C GLN A 82 -13.78 -5.31 2.09
N LEU A 83 -14.79 -5.04 1.26
CA LEU A 83 -15.25 -3.69 0.93
C LEU A 83 -15.54 -2.80 2.15
N SER A 84 -16.29 -3.30 3.13
CA SER A 84 -16.66 -2.52 4.33
C SER A 84 -15.44 -2.14 5.17
N LEU A 85 -14.44 -3.02 5.26
CA LEU A 85 -13.19 -2.76 5.98
C LEU A 85 -12.31 -1.78 5.21
N VAL A 86 -12.28 -1.87 3.88
CA VAL A 86 -11.61 -0.86 3.04
C VAL A 86 -12.20 0.52 3.28
N SER A 87 -13.54 0.66 3.26
CA SER A 87 -14.18 1.96 3.52
C SER A 87 -13.87 2.51 4.91
N LEU A 88 -13.81 1.64 5.93
CA LEU A 88 -13.46 2.04 7.30
C LEU A 88 -12.01 2.54 7.40
N LEU A 89 -11.06 1.83 6.78
CA LEU A 89 -9.62 2.06 6.95
C LEU A 89 -9.05 3.14 6.01
N LEU A 90 -9.70 3.36 4.85
CA LEU A 90 -9.26 4.30 3.81
C LEU A 90 -8.86 5.69 4.35
N PRO A 91 -9.64 6.36 5.22
CA PRO A 91 -9.30 7.72 5.64
C PRO A 91 -7.97 7.82 6.39
N GLN A 92 -7.53 6.75 7.05
CA GLN A 92 -6.34 6.73 7.89
C GLN A 92 -5.11 6.13 7.19
N GLU A 93 -5.32 5.15 6.31
CA GLU A 93 -4.21 4.37 5.74
C GLU A 93 -4.00 4.58 4.24
N LYS A 94 -4.79 5.43 3.58
CA LYS A 94 -4.58 5.75 2.16
C LYS A 94 -3.16 6.25 1.89
N ASN A 95 -2.63 5.90 0.73
CA ASN A 95 -1.29 6.27 0.24
C ASN A 95 -0.11 5.67 1.03
N MET A 96 -0.36 4.83 2.04
CA MET A 96 0.70 4.05 2.66
C MET A 96 1.23 3.01 1.67
N GLN A 97 2.51 2.69 1.79
CA GLN A 97 3.21 1.74 0.94
C GLN A 97 3.94 0.72 1.81
N ASP A 98 3.90 -0.54 1.39
CA ASP A 98 4.72 -1.57 2.02
C ASP A 98 6.21 -1.44 1.61
N LYS A 99 7.06 -2.34 2.08
CA LYS A 99 8.51 -2.27 1.80
C LYS A 99 8.86 -2.38 0.31
N ASP A 100 8.01 -3.02 -0.48
CA ASP A 100 8.17 -3.14 -1.93
C ASP A 100 7.48 -1.99 -2.67
N GLY A 101 6.85 -1.07 -1.95
CA GLY A 101 6.15 0.08 -2.51
C GLY A 101 4.73 -0.23 -2.97
N TYR A 102 4.14 -1.37 -2.60
CA TYR A 102 2.76 -1.67 -2.96
C TYR A 102 1.80 -0.84 -2.11
N THR A 103 0.77 -0.29 -2.76
CA THR A 103 -0.38 0.34 -2.09
C THR A 103 -1.58 -0.61 -2.04
N ALA A 104 -2.63 -0.22 -1.33
CA ALA A 104 -3.87 -1.00 -1.31
C ALA A 104 -4.53 -1.09 -2.70
N LEU A 105 -4.48 -0.02 -3.52
CA LEU A 105 -4.95 -0.02 -4.90
C LEU A 105 -4.20 -1.05 -5.76
N MET A 106 -2.88 -1.15 -5.58
CA MET A 106 -2.07 -2.14 -6.30
C MET A 106 -2.47 -3.57 -5.94
N TYR A 107 -2.72 -3.86 -4.65
CA TYR A 107 -3.26 -5.15 -4.25
C TYR A 107 -4.65 -5.41 -4.87
N ALA A 108 -5.57 -4.44 -4.82
CA ALA A 108 -6.88 -4.58 -5.45
C ALA A 108 -6.78 -4.84 -6.97
N ALA A 109 -5.83 -4.19 -7.65
CA ALA A 109 -5.54 -4.38 -9.06
C ALA A 109 -4.99 -5.78 -9.36
N CYS A 110 -4.05 -6.31 -8.56
CA CYS A 110 -3.53 -7.68 -8.73
C CYS A 110 -4.61 -8.76 -8.65
N TYR A 111 -5.64 -8.56 -7.82
CA TYR A 111 -6.71 -9.54 -7.60
C TYR A 111 -8.03 -9.22 -8.33
N ASN A 112 -8.04 -8.19 -9.20
CA ASN A 112 -9.22 -7.74 -9.96
C ASN A 112 -10.44 -7.34 -9.09
N HIS A 113 -10.20 -6.75 -7.92
CA HIS A 113 -11.24 -6.29 -7.01
C HIS A 113 -11.75 -4.89 -7.40
N VAL A 114 -12.56 -4.83 -8.48
CA VAL A 114 -12.96 -3.59 -9.16
C VAL A 114 -13.63 -2.57 -8.23
N GLU A 115 -14.53 -3.00 -7.35
CA GLU A 115 -15.24 -2.10 -6.43
C GLU A 115 -14.31 -1.45 -5.42
N ILE A 116 -13.36 -2.23 -4.89
CA ILE A 116 -12.33 -1.75 -3.98
C ILE A 116 -11.36 -0.81 -4.71
N ALA A 117 -10.94 -1.17 -5.93
CA ALA A 117 -10.08 -0.31 -6.75
C ALA A 117 -10.73 1.06 -7.02
N ARG A 118 -12.05 1.09 -7.23
CA ARG A 118 -12.81 2.34 -7.40
C ARG A 118 -12.76 3.24 -6.17
N LEU A 119 -12.81 2.68 -4.97
CA LEU A 119 -12.68 3.44 -3.71
C LEU A 119 -11.25 3.95 -3.49
N LEU A 120 -10.25 3.26 -4.03
CA LEU A 120 -8.83 3.53 -3.80
C LEU A 120 -8.18 4.40 -4.87
N THR A 121 -8.95 5.02 -5.77
CA THR A 121 -8.43 5.90 -6.84
C THR A 121 -7.60 7.08 -6.35
N CYS A 122 -7.70 7.44 -5.06
CA CYS A 122 -6.81 8.42 -4.43
C CYS A 122 -5.32 8.02 -4.41
N GLU A 123 -4.99 6.75 -4.69
CA GLU A 123 -3.62 6.23 -4.76
C GLU A 123 -3.09 6.11 -6.20
N LEU A 124 -3.84 6.56 -7.21
CA LEU A 124 -3.41 6.53 -8.60
C LEU A 124 -2.08 7.26 -8.80
N GLY A 125 -1.24 6.70 -9.67
CA GLY A 125 0.08 7.25 -10.02
C GLY A 125 1.18 6.91 -9.03
N LYS A 126 0.87 6.23 -7.92
CA LYS A 126 1.89 5.64 -7.05
C LYS A 126 2.62 4.51 -7.76
N GLN A 127 3.89 4.32 -7.39
CA GLN A 127 4.75 3.31 -7.98
C GLN A 127 5.43 2.46 -6.91
N THR A 128 5.56 1.17 -7.18
CA THR A 128 6.39 0.27 -6.37
C THR A 128 7.86 0.70 -6.38
N SER A 129 8.67 0.06 -5.55
CA SER A 129 10.12 0.22 -5.56
C SER A 129 10.74 -0.08 -6.94
N SER A 130 10.10 -0.91 -7.77
CA SER A 130 10.53 -1.21 -9.14
C SER A 130 9.84 -0.35 -10.22
N GLY A 131 9.04 0.64 -9.82
CA GLY A 131 8.35 1.56 -10.72
C GLY A 131 7.01 1.04 -11.25
N TRP A 132 6.47 -0.06 -10.73
CA TRP A 132 5.22 -0.62 -11.23
C TRP A 132 4.03 0.18 -10.69
N THR A 133 3.08 0.48 -11.57
CA THR A 133 1.81 1.13 -11.18
C THR A 133 0.71 0.09 -11.01
N ALA A 134 -0.46 0.49 -10.49
CA ALA A 134 -1.61 -0.40 -10.40
C ALA A 134 -2.06 -0.91 -11.77
N LEU A 135 -2.05 -0.08 -12.82
CA LEU A 135 -2.39 -0.49 -14.18
C LEU A 135 -1.42 -1.56 -14.72
N MET A 136 -0.12 -1.41 -14.49
CA MET A 136 0.87 -2.39 -14.94
C MET A 136 0.66 -3.74 -14.26
N LEU A 137 0.34 -3.72 -12.96
CA LEU A 137 0.01 -4.92 -12.20
C LEU A 137 -1.30 -5.56 -12.66
N ALA A 138 -2.34 -4.76 -12.92
CA ALA A 138 -3.60 -5.24 -13.49
C ALA A 138 -3.38 -5.94 -14.83
N VAL A 139 -2.56 -5.36 -15.72
CA VAL A 139 -2.14 -6.00 -16.96
C VAL A 139 -1.40 -7.29 -16.67
N PHE A 140 -0.40 -7.27 -15.80
CA PHE A 140 0.42 -8.45 -15.51
C PHE A 140 -0.40 -9.65 -15.02
N HIS A 141 -1.39 -9.39 -14.16
CA HIS A 141 -2.28 -10.38 -13.58
C HIS A 141 -3.57 -10.66 -14.39
N ASN A 142 -3.72 -10.06 -15.57
CA ASN A 142 -4.92 -10.16 -16.41
C ASN A 142 -6.22 -9.69 -15.70
N SER A 143 -6.12 -8.69 -14.84
CA SER A 143 -7.23 -8.08 -14.10
C SER A 143 -7.97 -7.05 -14.94
N LEU A 144 -8.65 -7.53 -15.98
CA LEU A 144 -9.27 -6.68 -17.01
C LEU A 144 -10.31 -5.69 -16.45
N GLY A 145 -11.03 -6.06 -15.40
CA GLY A 145 -12.07 -5.22 -14.80
C GLY A 145 -11.52 -3.95 -14.16
N CYS A 146 -10.27 -4.00 -13.67
CA CYS A 146 -9.61 -2.83 -13.08
C CYS A 146 -9.03 -1.88 -14.15
N ILE A 147 -8.72 -2.36 -15.37
CA ILE A 147 -8.04 -1.55 -16.40
C ILE A 147 -8.73 -0.20 -16.63
N PRO A 148 -10.07 -0.13 -16.86
CA PRO A 148 -10.74 1.16 -17.12
C PRO A 148 -10.59 2.19 -16.01
N LEU A 149 -10.43 1.74 -14.76
CA LEU A 149 -10.27 2.63 -13.59
C LEU A 149 -8.86 3.22 -13.49
N LEU A 150 -7.88 2.60 -14.17
CA LEU A 150 -6.46 2.85 -13.98
C LEU A 150 -5.80 3.51 -15.21
N LEU A 151 -6.58 3.83 -16.25
CA LEU A 151 -6.06 4.33 -17.54
C LEU A 151 -5.26 5.64 -17.45
N SER A 152 -5.49 6.45 -16.41
CA SER A 152 -4.67 7.65 -16.17
C SER A 152 -3.20 7.33 -15.92
N GLU A 153 -2.86 6.09 -15.56
CA GLU A 153 -1.48 5.60 -15.38
C GLU A 153 -0.85 5.08 -16.68
N ALA A 154 -1.59 5.02 -17.80
CA ALA A 154 -1.09 4.49 -19.07
C ALA A 154 0.25 5.08 -19.55
N PRO A 155 0.54 6.41 -19.41
CA PRO A 155 1.82 6.96 -19.85
C PRO A 155 2.99 6.68 -18.90
N LEU A 156 2.72 6.20 -17.68
CA LEU A 156 3.76 5.95 -16.68
C LEU A 156 4.64 4.76 -17.08
N ARG A 157 5.91 4.82 -16.67
CA ARG A 157 6.92 3.81 -16.99
C ARG A 157 7.52 3.23 -15.72
N ASN A 158 7.73 1.93 -15.70
CA ASN A 158 8.52 1.28 -14.64
C ASN A 158 10.01 1.53 -14.82
N ARG A 159 10.85 1.03 -13.90
CA ARG A 159 12.31 1.21 -13.96
C ARG A 159 12.97 0.58 -15.19
N MET A 160 12.30 -0.34 -15.88
CA MET A 160 12.76 -0.92 -17.14
C MET A 160 12.34 -0.08 -18.37
N GLY A 161 11.63 1.03 -18.16
CA GLY A 161 11.12 1.88 -19.22
C GLY A 161 9.81 1.41 -19.85
N TYR A 162 9.17 0.34 -19.34
CA TYR A 162 7.93 -0.20 -19.91
C TYR A 162 6.68 0.47 -19.34
N THR A 163 5.76 0.80 -20.24
CA THR A 163 4.36 1.16 -19.93
C THR A 163 3.51 -0.09 -19.75
N ALA A 164 2.28 0.09 -19.25
CA ALA A 164 1.29 -1.00 -19.21
C ALA A 164 1.01 -1.59 -20.61
N GLN A 165 1.00 -0.75 -21.65
CA GLN A 165 0.82 -1.19 -23.04
C GLN A 165 2.00 -2.05 -23.52
N ASP A 166 3.25 -1.63 -23.24
CA ASP A 166 4.45 -2.40 -23.58
C ASP A 166 4.42 -3.78 -22.92
N LEU A 167 4.01 -3.84 -21.66
CA LEU A 167 3.84 -5.08 -20.92
C LEU A 167 2.74 -5.96 -21.53
N ALA A 168 1.60 -5.39 -21.91
CA ALA A 168 0.51 -6.15 -22.54
C ALA A 168 0.96 -6.78 -23.86
N GLY A 169 1.62 -6.01 -24.73
CA GLY A 169 2.15 -6.48 -26.00
C GLY A 169 3.20 -7.58 -25.84
N LYS A 170 4.20 -7.37 -24.97
CA LYS A 170 5.26 -8.37 -24.72
C LYS A 170 4.75 -9.67 -24.11
N GLY A 171 3.70 -9.58 -23.29
CA GLY A 171 3.09 -10.74 -22.64
C GLY A 171 2.01 -11.43 -23.48
N GLY A 172 1.71 -10.97 -24.70
CA GLY A 172 0.63 -11.51 -25.53
C GLY A 172 -0.78 -11.32 -24.94
N ARG A 173 -0.97 -10.32 -24.05
CA ARG A 173 -2.24 -10.07 -23.37
C ARG A 173 -3.16 -9.22 -24.25
N VAL A 174 -3.75 -9.87 -25.24
CA VAL A 174 -4.56 -9.22 -26.29
C VAL A 174 -5.73 -8.43 -25.70
N GLU A 175 -6.49 -9.02 -24.77
CA GLU A 175 -7.66 -8.37 -24.17
C GLU A 175 -7.27 -7.14 -23.35
N ALA A 176 -6.20 -7.23 -22.56
CA ALA A 176 -5.67 -6.11 -21.80
C ALA A 176 -5.16 -4.99 -22.73
N LEU A 177 -4.45 -5.37 -23.81
CA LEU A 177 -3.99 -4.43 -24.81
C LEU A 177 -5.18 -3.70 -25.47
N GLN A 178 -6.21 -4.45 -25.87
CA GLN A 178 -7.44 -3.90 -26.44
C GLN A 178 -8.13 -2.93 -25.47
N ALA A 179 -8.29 -3.32 -24.20
CA ALA A 179 -8.90 -2.47 -23.18
C ALA A 179 -8.14 -1.15 -22.98
N ILE A 180 -6.80 -1.19 -23.04
CA ILE A 180 -5.96 0.01 -22.97
C ILE A 180 -6.12 0.88 -24.23
N THR A 181 -6.10 0.27 -25.43
CA THR A 181 -6.13 1.00 -26.70
C THR A 181 -7.51 1.50 -27.12
N ALA A 182 -8.58 0.82 -26.69
CA ALA A 182 -9.97 1.20 -27.01
C ALA A 182 -10.42 2.46 -26.25
N SER A 183 -9.61 2.89 -25.28
CA SER A 183 -9.83 4.12 -24.53
C SER A 183 -9.18 5.28 -25.29
N PRO A 184 -9.86 6.42 -25.51
CA PRO A 184 -9.28 7.55 -26.24
C PRO A 184 -8.02 8.02 -25.52
N THR A 185 -6.86 7.71 -26.08
CA THR A 185 -5.58 8.12 -25.55
C THR A 185 -5.43 9.62 -25.77
N PHE A 186 -5.06 10.36 -24.71
CA PHE A 186 -4.56 11.72 -24.91
C PHE A 186 -3.31 11.63 -25.81
N PRO A 187 -3.20 12.49 -26.84
CA PRO A 187 -2.18 12.36 -27.85
C PRO A 187 -0.79 12.35 -27.22
N ARG A 188 0.01 11.35 -27.60
CA ARG A 188 1.41 11.21 -27.23
C ARG A 188 2.16 12.44 -27.75
N ALA A 189 2.81 13.20 -26.87
CA ALA A 189 3.63 14.33 -27.29
C ALA A 189 4.67 13.84 -28.32
N PRO A 190 4.88 14.57 -29.43
CA PRO A 190 5.83 14.17 -30.44
C PRO A 190 7.25 14.14 -29.85
N THR A 191 7.98 13.08 -30.16
CA THR A 191 9.44 12.96 -29.95
C THR A 191 10.19 13.82 -30.93
#